data_AF-A0A0B8NZC5-F1
#
_entry.id   AF-A0A0B8NZC5-F1
#
_cell.length_a   1.000
_cell.length_b   1.000
_cell.length_c   1.000
_cell.angle_alpha   90.00
_cell.angle_beta   90.00
_cell.angle_gamma   90.00
#
_symmetry.space_group_name_H-M   'P 1'
#
loop_
_entity.id
_entity.type
_entity.pdbx_description
1 polymer ?
#
loop_
_entity_poly.entity_id
_entity_poly.type
_entity_poly.pdbx_seq_one_letter_code
_entity_poly.pdbx_strand_id
1 'polypeptide(L)'
;MKPGDRFPKFTYPIVTASGEEKWVQVFLEGKFDIGNQMTELFGVVMDISDNYKRTIAIQKLNTELTRSNAELERFAYVASHDLKAPLRAIKNLSSWIEEDIEEIASDDTKSHLSLLGSRIERMEGMLEGLLQYARVSTRSFETTTLNLEKELDDIWSLLGLINISISLSTLMWTRYLCLTPPSCWF
;
A
#
# COMPACT_ATOMS: atom_id res chain seq x y z
N MET A 1 -45.82 5.38 -0.79
CA MET A 1 -44.90 6.02 0.18
C MET A 1 -45.67 6.24 1.47
N LYS A 2 -45.15 5.82 2.62
CA LYS A 2 -45.71 6.08 3.95
C LYS A 2 -44.98 7.26 4.60
N PRO A 3 -45.58 7.95 5.59
CA PRO A 3 -44.86 8.97 6.33
C PRO A 3 -43.63 8.37 7.01
N GLY A 4 -42.50 9.07 6.90
CA GLY A 4 -41.20 8.61 7.39
C GLY A 4 -40.35 7.85 6.36
N ASP A 5 -40.90 7.45 5.22
CA ASP A 5 -40.11 6.87 4.13
C ASP A 5 -39.17 7.94 3.53
N ARG A 6 -37.86 7.69 3.53
CA ARG A 6 -36.90 8.54 2.81
C ARG A 6 -37.07 8.31 1.31
N PHE A 7 -37.30 9.40 0.57
CA PHE A 7 -37.19 9.34 -0.89
C PHE A 7 -35.75 8.98 -1.28
N PRO A 8 -35.56 8.08 -2.25
CA PRO A 8 -34.23 7.77 -2.75
C PRO A 8 -33.58 9.04 -3.31
N LYS A 9 -32.28 9.20 -3.04
CA LYS A 9 -31.51 10.30 -3.63
C LYS A 9 -31.29 9.98 -5.09
N PHE A 10 -31.67 10.90 -5.97
CA PHE A 10 -31.43 10.77 -7.40
C PHE A 10 -30.27 11.66 -7.82
N THR A 11 -29.39 11.13 -8.67
CA THR A 11 -28.30 11.88 -9.29
C THR A 11 -28.40 11.72 -10.79
N TYR A 12 -28.56 12.82 -11.51
CA TYR A 12 -28.71 12.80 -12.96
C TYR A 12 -28.15 14.08 -13.60
N PRO A 13 -27.70 14.01 -14.87
CA PRO A 13 -27.29 15.19 -15.60
C PRO A 13 -28.52 15.99 -16.05
N ILE A 14 -28.40 17.31 -16.00
CA ILE A 14 -29.35 18.26 -16.58
C ILE A 14 -28.59 19.19 -17.52
N VAL A 15 -29.30 19.73 -18.51
CA VAL A 15 -28.79 20.80 -19.36
C VAL A 15 -29.48 22.09 -18.94
N THR A 16 -28.70 23.11 -18.59
CA THR A 16 -29.22 24.41 -18.21
C THR A 16 -29.80 25.14 -19.42
N ALA A 17 -30.55 26.22 -19.19
CA ALA A 17 -31.02 27.09 -20.29
C ALA A 17 -29.87 27.72 -21.09
N SER A 18 -28.66 27.82 -20.52
CA SER A 18 -27.44 28.25 -21.22
C SER A 18 -26.77 27.14 -22.03
N GLY A 19 -27.29 25.91 -22.01
CA GLY A 19 -26.71 24.75 -22.69
C GLY A 19 -25.57 24.06 -21.93
N GLU A 20 -25.32 24.42 -20.67
CA GLU A 20 -24.28 23.79 -19.85
C GLU A 20 -24.81 22.50 -19.21
N GLU A 21 -24.01 21.42 -19.25
CA GLU A 21 -24.33 20.19 -18.53
C GLU A 21 -23.93 20.31 -17.05
N LYS A 22 -24.89 20.08 -16.15
CA LYS A 22 -24.68 20.03 -14.70
C LYS A 22 -25.17 18.69 -14.15
N TRP A 23 -24.40 18.10 -13.24
CA TRP A 23 -24.86 16.97 -12.45
C TRP A 23 -25.61 17.51 -11.24
N VAL A 24 -26.86 17.10 -11.08
CA VAL A 24 -27.67 17.52 -9.93
C VAL A 24 -28.03 16.34 -9.06
N GLN A 25 -28.05 16.59 -7.75
CA GLN A 25 -28.61 15.70 -6.77
C GLN A 25 -29.96 16.24 -6.31
N VAL A 26 -30.99 15.40 -6.37
CA VAL A 26 -32.34 15.77 -5.95
C VAL A 26 -32.73 15.02 -4.70
N PHE A 27 -33.16 15.81 -3.73
CA PHE A 27 -33.75 15.36 -2.48
C PHE A 27 -35.22 15.75 -2.50
N LEU A 28 -36.10 14.79 -2.26
CA LEU A 28 -37.53 15.00 -2.18
C LEU A 28 -38.01 14.68 -0.77
N GLU A 29 -38.89 15.50 -0.23
CA GLU A 29 -39.61 15.23 1.01
C GLU A 29 -41.10 15.48 0.79
N GLY A 30 -41.92 14.53 1.23
CA GLY A 30 -43.37 14.62 1.15
C GLY A 30 -43.94 15.09 2.49
N LYS A 31 -44.86 16.05 2.46
CA LYS A 31 -45.70 16.41 3.60
C LYS A 31 -46.99 15.61 3.52
N PHE A 32 -47.41 15.10 4.66
CA PHE A 32 -48.62 14.27 4.79
C PHE A 32 -49.61 14.95 5.71
N ASP A 33 -50.90 14.76 5.46
CA ASP A 33 -51.96 15.19 6.37
C ASP A 33 -52.18 14.19 7.53
N ILE A 34 -53.14 14.50 8.39
CA ILE A 34 -53.55 13.65 9.53
C ILE A 34 -54.14 12.31 9.05
N GLY A 35 -54.71 12.28 7.84
CA GLY A 35 -55.22 11.08 7.17
C GLY A 35 -54.15 10.27 6.44
N ASN A 36 -52.86 10.58 6.62
CA ASN A 36 -51.73 9.89 6.01
C ASN A 36 -51.65 10.03 4.48
N GLN A 37 -52.33 11.03 3.90
CA GLN A 37 -52.31 11.34 2.48
C GLN A 37 -51.26 12.41 2.19
N MET A 38 -50.46 12.21 1.14
CA MET A 38 -49.44 13.18 0.72
C MET A 38 -50.11 14.41 0.12
N THR A 39 -49.86 15.58 0.69
CA THR A 39 -50.48 16.85 0.29
C THR A 39 -49.51 17.75 -0.45
N GLU A 40 -48.23 17.75 -0.09
CA GLU A 40 -47.20 18.60 -0.71
C GLU A 40 -45.92 17.80 -0.92
N LEU A 41 -45.19 18.13 -2.00
CA LEU A 41 -43.87 17.59 -2.30
C LEU A 41 -42.88 18.74 -2.36
N PHE A 42 -41.87 18.70 -1.49
CA PHE A 42 -40.76 19.64 -1.47
C PHE A 42 -39.54 18.99 -2.09
N GLY A 43 -38.81 19.75 -2.90
CA GLY A 43 -37.60 19.27 -3.55
C GLY A 43 -36.46 20.28 -3.43
N VAL A 44 -35.27 19.80 -3.09
CA VAL A 44 -34.03 20.56 -3.24
C VAL A 44 -33.22 19.94 -4.36
N VAL A 45 -32.80 20.79 -5.30
CA VAL A 45 -31.90 20.44 -6.40
C VAL A 45 -30.55 21.08 -6.11
N MET A 46 -29.51 20.27 -5.96
CA MET A 46 -28.16 20.74 -5.66
C MET A 46 -27.25 20.43 -6.85
N ASP A 47 -26.55 21.43 -7.37
CA ASP A 47 -25.45 21.21 -8.33
C ASP A 47 -24.30 20.51 -7.61
N ILE A 48 -23.95 19.32 -8.08
CA ILE A 48 -22.87 18.48 -7.57
C ILE A 48 -21.81 18.22 -8.65
N SER A 49 -21.80 18.99 -9.74
CA SER A 49 -20.91 18.78 -10.89
C SER A 49 -19.44 18.68 -10.49
N ASP A 50 -18.97 19.57 -9.63
CA ASP A 50 -17.56 19.57 -9.19
C ASP A 50 -17.24 18.34 -8.33
N ASN A 51 -18.13 17.98 -7.40
CA ASN A 51 -17.95 16.82 -6.54
C ASN A 51 -18.01 15.51 -7.35
N TYR A 52 -18.92 15.43 -8.31
CA TYR A 52 -19.06 14.30 -9.22
C TYR A 52 -17.79 14.12 -10.06
N LYS A 53 -17.30 15.19 -10.70
CA LYS A 53 -16.05 15.17 -11.49
C LYS A 53 -14.86 14.72 -10.65
N ARG A 54 -14.70 15.25 -9.43
CA ARG A 54 -13.64 14.82 -8.50
C ARG A 54 -13.76 13.35 -8.14
N THR A 55 -14.98 12.89 -7.83
CA THR A 55 -15.24 11.49 -7.46
C THR A 55 -14.89 10.54 -8.60
N ILE A 56 -15.32 10.84 -9.82
CA ILE A 56 -15.00 10.06 -11.02
C ILE A 56 -13.50 10.08 -11.31
N ALA A 57 -12.85 11.24 -11.19
CA ALA A 57 -11.41 11.36 -11.38
C ALA A 57 -10.62 10.49 -10.38
N ILE A 58 -10.99 10.53 -9.09
CA ILE A 58 -10.40 9.69 -8.04
C ILE A 58 -10.63 8.21 -8.34
N GLN A 59 -11.86 7.81 -8.70
CA GLN A 59 -12.16 6.41 -9.03
C GLN A 59 -11.35 5.91 -10.23
N LYS A 60 -11.19 6.75 -11.26
CA LYS A 60 -10.37 6.44 -12.43
C LYS A 60 -8.90 6.27 -12.04
N LEU A 61 -8.33 7.23 -11.32
CA LEU A 61 -6.93 7.15 -10.84
C LEU A 61 -6.71 5.93 -9.95
N ASN A 62 -7.65 5.60 -9.07
CA ASN A 62 -7.55 4.43 -8.20
C ASN A 62 -7.58 3.12 -8.99
N THR A 63 -8.41 3.06 -10.04
CA THR A 63 -8.47 1.91 -10.95
C THR A 63 -7.18 1.76 -11.75
N GLU A 64 -6.65 2.86 -12.28
CA GLU A 64 -5.37 2.89 -13.00
C GLU A 64 -4.20 2.49 -12.10
N LEU A 65 -4.16 3.01 -10.86
CA LEU A 65 -3.16 2.65 -9.85
C LEU A 65 -3.22 1.15 -9.51
N THR A 66 -4.42 0.63 -9.27
CA THR A 66 -4.64 -0.79 -8.96
C THR A 66 -4.17 -1.68 -10.11
N ARG A 67 -4.51 -1.30 -11.34
CA ARG A 67 -4.06 -2.00 -12.55
C ARG A 67 -2.53 -1.96 -12.69
N SER A 68 -1.93 -0.78 -12.53
CA SER A 68 -0.47 -0.61 -12.64
C SER A 68 0.27 -1.44 -11.58
N ASN A 69 -0.25 -1.49 -10.35
CA ASN A 69 0.32 -2.32 -9.29
C ASN A 69 0.23 -3.82 -9.63
N ALA A 70 -0.91 -4.28 -10.15
CA ALA A 70 -1.07 -5.67 -10.59
C ALA A 70 -0.16 -6.03 -11.78
N GLU A 71 0.01 -5.12 -12.74
CA GLU A 71 0.94 -5.29 -13.86
C GLU A 71 2.40 -5.38 -13.37
N LEU A 72 2.79 -4.53 -12.41
CA LEU A 72 4.12 -4.57 -11.78
C LEU A 72 4.36 -5.90 -11.04
N GLU A 73 3.39 -6.35 -10.24
CA GLU A 73 3.47 -7.62 -9.51
C GLU A 73 3.64 -8.80 -10.46
N ARG A 74 2.85 -8.83 -11.54
CA ARG A 74 2.94 -9.87 -12.58
C ARG A 74 4.29 -9.85 -13.29
N PHE A 75 4.78 -8.67 -13.67
CA PHE A 75 6.08 -8.54 -14.33
C PHE A 75 7.21 -9.03 -13.43
N ALA A 76 7.24 -8.57 -12.17
CA ALA A 76 8.25 -8.99 -11.20
C ALA A 76 8.21 -10.52 -10.97
N TYR A 77 7.00 -11.10 -10.89
CA TYR A 77 6.80 -12.54 -10.74
C TYR A 77 7.38 -13.34 -11.91
N VAL A 78 6.99 -13.00 -13.14
CA VAL A 78 7.46 -13.70 -14.34
C VAL A 78 8.97 -13.56 -14.49
N ALA A 79 9.50 -12.33 -14.41
CA ALA A 79 10.93 -12.08 -14.55
C ALA A 79 11.75 -12.86 -13.51
N SER A 80 11.31 -12.89 -12.24
CA SER A 80 12.03 -13.61 -11.19
C SER A 80 11.98 -15.12 -11.37
N HIS A 81 10.82 -15.65 -11.79
CA HIS A 81 10.70 -17.07 -12.11
C HIS A 81 11.67 -17.47 -13.23
N ASP A 82 11.67 -16.69 -14.31
CA ASP A 82 12.47 -16.97 -15.51
C ASP A 82 13.97 -16.78 -15.28
N LEU A 83 14.38 -15.92 -14.34
CA LEU A 83 15.78 -15.72 -13.97
C LEU A 83 16.28 -16.72 -12.90
N LYS A 84 15.42 -17.25 -12.03
CA LYS A 84 15.81 -18.25 -11.03
C LYS A 84 16.33 -19.54 -11.66
N ALA A 85 15.69 -20.01 -12.74
CA ALA A 85 16.10 -21.23 -13.44
C ALA A 85 17.54 -21.17 -14.00
N PRO A 86 17.92 -20.16 -14.82
CA PRO A 86 19.29 -20.04 -15.33
C PRO A 86 20.30 -19.76 -14.21
N LEU A 87 19.97 -18.99 -13.17
CA LEU A 87 20.89 -18.78 -12.03
C LEU A 87 21.21 -20.07 -11.28
N ARG A 88 20.19 -20.91 -11.04
CA ARG A 88 20.38 -22.24 -10.45
C ARG A 88 21.26 -23.13 -11.33
N ALA A 89 21.04 -23.09 -12.64
CA ALA A 89 21.88 -23.85 -13.57
C ALA A 89 23.35 -23.41 -13.51
N ILE A 90 23.62 -22.09 -13.50
CA ILE A 90 24.97 -21.54 -13.35
C ILE A 90 25.58 -21.95 -12.01
N LYS A 91 24.82 -21.87 -10.91
CA LYS A 91 25.28 -22.29 -9.57
C LYS A 91 25.69 -23.76 -9.53
N ASN A 92 24.86 -24.64 -10.10
CA ASN A 92 25.15 -26.07 -10.15
C ASN A 92 26.39 -26.35 -11.00
N LEU A 93 26.49 -25.74 -12.18
CA LEU A 93 27.66 -25.88 -13.05
C LEU A 93 28.94 -25.37 -12.37
N SER A 94 28.88 -24.24 -11.68
CA SER A 94 30.05 -23.74 -10.95
C SER A 94 30.46 -24.64 -9.79
N SER A 95 29.48 -25.23 -9.08
CA SER A 95 29.73 -26.19 -8.00
C SER A 95 30.41 -27.46 -8.52
N TRP A 96 29.92 -28.01 -9.64
CA TRP A 96 30.54 -29.19 -10.26
C TRP A 96 31.96 -28.91 -10.73
N ILE A 97 32.19 -27.74 -11.34
CA ILE A 97 33.54 -27.33 -11.72
C ILE A 97 34.42 -27.25 -10.48
N GLU A 98 33.96 -26.62 -9.40
CA GLU A 98 34.71 -26.48 -8.15
C GLU A 98 35.09 -27.85 -7.56
N GLU A 99 34.17 -28.82 -7.56
CA GLU A 99 34.40 -30.21 -7.15
C GLU A 99 35.41 -30.92 -8.07
N ASP A 100 35.25 -30.80 -9.40
CA ASP A 100 36.10 -31.50 -10.39
C ASP A 100 37.56 -31.04 -10.37
N ILE A 101 37.82 -29.78 -9.97
CA ILE A 101 39.16 -29.19 -9.98
C ILE A 101 39.76 -28.98 -8.59
N GLU A 102 39.10 -29.45 -7.52
CA GLU A 102 39.45 -29.11 -6.13
C GLU A 102 40.94 -29.35 -5.80
N GLU A 103 41.50 -30.47 -6.26
CA GLU A 103 42.88 -30.88 -6.00
C GLU A 103 43.92 -30.18 -6.90
N ILE A 104 43.51 -29.69 -8.07
CA ILE A 104 44.40 -29.12 -9.10
C ILE A 104 44.26 -27.59 -9.24
N ALA A 105 43.24 -27.01 -8.61
CA ALA A 105 42.96 -25.58 -8.67
C ALA A 105 43.95 -24.77 -7.86
N SER A 106 44.44 -23.69 -8.47
CA SER A 106 45.18 -22.64 -7.76
C SER A 106 44.28 -21.91 -6.75
N ASP A 107 44.88 -21.29 -5.73
CA ASP A 107 44.16 -20.47 -4.75
C ASP A 107 43.37 -19.33 -5.42
N ASP A 108 43.92 -18.73 -6.48
CA ASP A 108 43.22 -17.71 -7.27
C ASP A 108 41.96 -18.28 -7.92
N THR A 109 42.04 -19.49 -8.50
CA THR A 109 40.88 -20.16 -9.10
C THR A 109 39.78 -20.42 -8.07
N LYS A 110 40.14 -20.92 -6.88
CA LYS A 110 39.20 -21.16 -5.77
C LYS A 110 38.55 -19.84 -5.32
N SER A 111 39.33 -18.76 -5.21
CA SER A 111 38.83 -17.44 -4.88
C SER A 111 37.81 -16.91 -5.91
N HIS A 112 38.09 -17.09 -7.21
CA HIS A 112 37.17 -16.68 -8.28
C HIS A 112 35.86 -17.48 -8.28
N LEU A 113 35.90 -18.79 -8.02
CA LEU A 113 34.70 -19.63 -7.93
C LEU A 113 33.84 -19.26 -6.71
N SER A 114 34.47 -19.05 -5.55
CA SER A 114 33.78 -18.53 -4.37
C SER A 114 33.14 -17.16 -4.63
N LEU A 115 33.86 -16.27 -5.34
CA LEU A 115 33.34 -14.97 -5.73
C LEU A 115 32.12 -15.12 -6.64
N LEU A 116 32.18 -15.98 -7.65
CA LEU A 116 31.05 -16.29 -8.55
C LEU A 116 29.83 -16.77 -7.76
N GLY A 117 30.01 -17.73 -6.84
CA GLY A 117 28.96 -18.22 -5.94
C GLY A 117 28.30 -17.09 -5.16
N SER A 118 29.10 -16.22 -4.52
CA SER A 118 28.58 -15.06 -3.77
C SER A 118 27.77 -14.08 -4.64
N ARG A 119 28.14 -13.92 -5.92
CA ARG A 119 27.41 -13.05 -6.86
C ARG A 119 26.06 -13.66 -7.24
N ILE A 120 26.01 -14.97 -7.47
CA ILE A 120 24.76 -15.68 -7.76
C ILE A 120 23.79 -15.57 -6.58
N GLU A 121 24.27 -15.82 -5.36
CA GLU A 121 23.43 -15.72 -4.15
C GLU A 121 22.88 -14.31 -3.92
N ARG A 122 23.71 -13.29 -4.15
CA ARG A 122 23.26 -11.90 -4.10
C ARG A 122 22.16 -11.62 -5.13
N MET A 123 22.27 -12.15 -6.35
CA MET A 123 21.26 -12.01 -7.38
C MET A 123 19.95 -12.71 -7.00
N GLU A 124 20.02 -13.93 -6.43
CA GLU A 124 18.85 -14.64 -5.91
C GLU A 124 18.15 -13.84 -4.81
N GLY A 125 18.91 -13.27 -3.87
CA GLY A 125 18.38 -12.41 -2.81
C GLY A 125 17.73 -11.12 -3.35
N MET A 126 18.33 -10.49 -4.36
CA MET A 126 17.74 -9.32 -5.03
C MET A 126 16.41 -9.64 -5.72
N LEU A 127 16.32 -10.79 -6.41
CA LEU A 127 15.08 -11.23 -7.04
C LEU A 127 13.98 -11.46 -6.00
N GLU A 128 14.32 -12.08 -4.86
CA GLU A 128 13.36 -12.28 -3.78
C GLU A 128 12.89 -10.96 -3.15
N GLY A 129 13.82 -10.02 -2.92
CA GLY A 129 13.49 -8.68 -2.43
C GLY A 129 12.60 -7.90 -3.39
N LEU A 130 12.85 -7.99 -4.70
CA LEU A 130 12.01 -7.37 -5.72
C LEU A 130 10.59 -7.95 -5.73
N LEU A 131 10.46 -9.27 -5.59
CA LEU A 131 9.16 -9.94 -5.48
C LEU A 131 8.39 -9.51 -4.24
N GLN A 132 9.06 -9.40 -3.10
CA GLN A 132 8.43 -8.91 -1.87
C GLN A 132 7.95 -7.48 -2.04
N TYR A 133 8.79 -6.59 -2.56
CA TYR A 133 8.43 -5.19 -2.80
C TYR A 133 7.23 -5.06 -3.73
N ALA A 134 7.21 -5.79 -4.85
CA ALA A 134 6.11 -5.75 -5.81
C ALA A 134 4.77 -6.26 -5.23
N ARG A 135 4.80 -7.05 -4.15
CA ARG A 135 3.61 -7.57 -3.45
C ARG A 135 3.10 -6.67 -2.32
N VAL A 136 3.88 -5.70 -1.85
CA VAL A 136 3.53 -4.83 -0.71
C VAL A 136 2.28 -3.99 -1.01
N SER A 137 2.00 -3.65 -2.27
CA SER A 137 0.80 -2.88 -2.64
C SER A 137 -0.52 -3.64 -2.51
N THR A 138 -0.49 -4.97 -2.49
CA THR A 138 -1.70 -5.82 -2.61
C THR A 138 -2.13 -6.42 -1.26
N ARG A 139 -1.33 -6.28 -0.20
CA ARG A 139 -1.68 -6.77 1.15
C ARG A 139 -2.28 -5.67 2.01
N SER A 140 -3.47 -5.91 2.55
CA SER A 140 -3.97 -5.16 3.69
C SER A 140 -3.03 -5.41 4.86
N PHE A 141 -2.39 -4.35 5.37
CA PHE A 141 -1.66 -4.45 6.62
C PHE A 141 -2.68 -4.71 7.74
N GLU A 142 -2.64 -5.90 8.34
CA GLU A 142 -3.35 -6.15 9.60
C GLU A 142 -2.57 -5.43 10.70
N THR A 143 -3.13 -4.32 11.18
CA THR A 143 -2.58 -3.60 12.32
C THR A 143 -2.82 -4.43 13.58
N THR A 144 -1.76 -5.02 14.12
CA THR A 144 -1.77 -5.70 15.41
C THR A 144 -1.05 -4.86 16.44
N THR A 145 -1.59 -4.80 17.66
CA THR A 145 -0.90 -4.22 18.81
C THR A 145 0.27 -5.12 19.19
N LEU A 146 1.49 -4.66 18.96
CA LEU A 146 2.72 -5.37 19.29
C LEU A 146 3.28 -4.90 20.63
N ASN A 147 3.66 -5.84 21.49
CA ASN A 147 4.47 -5.53 22.66
C ASN A 147 5.94 -5.50 22.24
N LEU A 148 6.47 -4.29 22.07
CA LEU A 148 7.84 -4.09 21.60
C LEU A 148 8.89 -4.76 22.49
N GLU A 149 8.68 -4.86 23.80
CA GLU A 149 9.62 -5.50 24.73
C GLU A 149 9.77 -6.99 24.40
N LYS A 150 8.64 -7.68 24.20
CA LYS A 150 8.62 -9.11 23.87
C LYS A 150 9.19 -9.41 22.48
N GLU A 151 8.79 -8.63 21.47
CA GLU A 151 9.28 -8.83 20.10
C GLU A 151 10.78 -8.60 20.00
N LEU A 152 11.28 -7.62 20.74
CA LEU A 152 12.71 -7.35 20.80
C LEU A 152 13.48 -8.48 21.50
N ASP A 153 12.96 -9.03 22.60
CA ASP A 153 13.54 -10.21 23.27
C ASP A 153 13.61 -11.43 22.33
N ASP A 154 12.54 -11.67 21.56
CA ASP A 154 12.48 -12.75 20.57
C ASP A 154 13.51 -12.53 19.44
N ILE A 155 13.68 -11.30 18.96
CA ILE A 155 14.69 -10.93 17.96
C ILE A 155 16.12 -11.08 18.52
N TRP A 156 16.37 -10.65 19.76
CA TRP A 156 17.67 -10.80 20.42
C TRP A 156 18.05 -12.26 20.60
N SER A 157 17.08 -13.09 20.96
CA SER A 157 17.25 -14.55 21.06
C SER A 157 17.58 -15.17 19.69
N LEU A 158 16.88 -14.77 18.62
CA LEU A 158 17.11 -15.25 17.26
C LEU A 158 18.48 -14.86 16.68
N LEU A 159 18.97 -13.66 16.98
CA LEU A 159 20.26 -13.16 16.50
C LEU A 159 21.45 -13.65 17.34
N GLY A 160 21.22 -14.38 18.43
CA GLY A 160 22.27 -14.85 19.33
C GLY A 160 23.05 -13.72 20.03
N LEU A 161 22.53 -12.49 19.96
CA LEU A 161 23.16 -11.30 20.54
C LEU A 161 22.77 -11.21 22.02
N ILE A 162 23.37 -12.06 22.84
CA ILE A 162 23.26 -11.97 24.30
C ILE A 162 24.21 -10.85 24.76
N ASN A 163 23.64 -9.79 25.34
CA ASN A 163 24.31 -8.63 25.96
C ASN A 163 24.91 -7.56 25.03
N ILE A 164 24.06 -6.76 24.39
CA ILE A 164 24.43 -5.36 24.08
C ILE A 164 23.67 -4.47 25.07
N SER A 165 24.40 -3.84 26.00
CA SER A 165 23.84 -2.80 26.86
C SER A 165 23.62 -1.53 26.04
N ILE A 166 22.39 -1.29 25.61
CA ILE A 166 22.02 0.00 25.02
C ILE A 166 21.77 0.96 26.18
N SER A 167 22.78 1.78 26.52
CA SER A 167 22.54 2.92 27.40
C SER A 167 21.77 3.99 26.61
N LEU A 168 20.46 4.01 26.73
CA LEU A 168 19.68 5.19 26.37
C LEU A 168 20.03 6.28 27.39
N SER A 169 20.90 7.21 27.01
CA SER A 169 21.09 8.43 27.78
C SER A 169 19.80 9.24 27.68
N THR A 170 18.96 9.12 28.70
CA THR A 170 17.73 9.91 28.87
C THR A 170 18.10 11.35 29.23
N LEU A 171 18.76 12.07 28.33
CA LEU A 171 19.04 13.50 28.45
C LEU A 171 18.96 14.19 27.08
N MET A 172 17.79 14.12 26.43
CA MET A 172 17.40 15.17 25.46
C MET A 172 15.91 15.21 25.09
N TRP A 173 14.98 14.84 25.98
CA TRP A 173 13.53 14.87 25.66
C TRP A 173 12.62 15.54 26.70
N THR A 174 13.13 16.50 27.48
CA THR A 174 12.30 17.35 28.36
C THR A 174 12.53 18.84 28.13
N ARG A 175 12.49 19.28 26.87
CA ARG A 175 12.43 20.72 26.58
C ARG A 175 11.77 21.04 25.25
N TYR A 176 10.49 20.72 25.07
CA TYR A 176 9.55 21.46 24.21
C TYR A 176 8.11 20.96 24.47
N LEU A 177 7.63 21.12 25.71
CA LEU A 177 6.19 21.11 25.98
C LEU A 177 5.91 22.27 26.95
N CYS A 178 5.00 23.16 26.53
CA CYS A 178 4.49 24.36 27.21
C CYS A 178 5.44 25.57 27.30
N LEU A 179 5.15 26.61 26.49
CA LEU A 179 4.90 28.00 26.91
C LEU A 179 4.64 28.89 25.67
N THR A 180 3.39 28.95 25.19
CA THR A 180 2.86 30.17 24.56
C THR A 180 1.42 30.40 25.08
N PRO A 181 1.06 31.63 25.47
CA PRO A 181 -0.23 31.95 26.08
C PRO A 181 -1.36 32.13 25.05
N PRO A 182 -2.64 32.00 25.44
CA PRO A 182 -3.78 32.12 24.55
C PRO A 182 -4.27 33.57 24.48
N SER A 183 -3.69 34.38 23.60
CA SER A 183 -4.27 35.69 23.21
C SER A 183 -3.47 36.36 22.09
N CYS A 184 -3.81 36.04 20.84
CA CYS A 184 -3.57 36.89 19.66
C CYS A 184 -4.21 36.23 18.42
N TRP A 185 -5.52 36.43 18.25
CA TRP A 185 -6.17 36.41 16.94
C TRP A 185 -7.03 37.68 16.90
N PHE A 186 -6.44 38.74 16.37
CA PHE A 186 -7.16 39.75 15.60
C PHE A 186 -7.00 39.36 14.12
#